data_AF-A0A172TEH4-F1
#
_entry.id   AF-A0A172TEH4-F1
#
_cell.length_a   1.000
_cell.length_b   1.000
_cell.length_c   1.000
_cell.angle_alpha   90.00
_cell.angle_beta   90.00
_cell.angle_gamma   90.00
#
_symmetry.space_group_name_H-M   'P 1'
#
loop_
_entity.id
_entity.type
_entity.pdbx_description
1 polymer ?
#
loop_
_entity_poly.entity_id
_entity_poly.type
_entity_poly.pdbx_seq_one_letter_code
_entity_poly.pdbx_strand_id
1 'polypeptide(L)'
;MNEGQGLWLMAAAVVLGAFLLTQMYRSSGKLGAARRELTRLTEKQKAGQGTPEDRAAWELHRTALRNHPSEYNKLNMEIQFEEAFLRYLEQFHPDDSGLAALRLTAGYRKDTLWGFKVNRKD
;
A
#
# COMPACT_ATOMS: atom_id res chain seq x y z
N MET A 1 -16.03 -38.20 -23.33
CA MET A 1 -15.82 -36.96 -22.56
C MET A 1 -16.96 -36.89 -21.57
N ASN A 2 -16.71 -37.08 -20.27
CA ASN A 2 -17.78 -37.21 -19.27
C ASN A 2 -18.43 -35.85 -19.02
N GLU A 3 -19.76 -35.79 -18.96
CA GLU A 3 -20.55 -34.55 -18.81
C GLU A 3 -20.14 -33.71 -17.59
N GLY A 4 -19.64 -34.35 -16.53
CA GLY A 4 -19.10 -33.65 -15.35
C GLY A 4 -17.77 -32.90 -15.60
N GLN A 5 -16.92 -33.38 -16.51
CA GLN A 5 -15.61 -32.75 -16.77
C GLN A 5 -15.74 -31.41 -17.51
N GLY A 6 -16.72 -31.30 -18.42
CA GLY A 6 -16.99 -30.04 -19.12
C GLY A 6 -17.48 -28.93 -18.18
N LEU A 7 -18.27 -29.30 -17.17
CA LEU A 7 -18.78 -28.35 -16.17
C LEU A 7 -17.65 -27.78 -15.29
N TRP A 8 -16.73 -28.64 -14.85
CA TRP A 8 -15.57 -28.21 -14.05
C TRP A 8 -14.58 -27.35 -14.85
N LEU A 9 -14.36 -27.67 -16.13
CA LEU A 9 -13.52 -26.85 -17.01
C LEU A 9 -14.12 -25.47 -17.26
N MET A 10 -15.44 -25.39 -17.48
CA MET A 10 -16.15 -24.11 -17.59
C MET A 10 -16.07 -23.30 -16.29
N ALA A 11 -16.30 -23.92 -15.13
CA ALA A 11 -16.21 -23.24 -13.84
C ALA A 11 -14.79 -22.72 -13.58
N ALA A 12 -13.75 -23.52 -13.87
CA ALA A 12 -12.37 -23.12 -13.73
C ALA A 12 -12.02 -21.95 -14.66
N ALA A 13 -12.49 -21.97 -15.91
CA ALA A 13 -12.29 -20.88 -16.87
C ALA A 13 -12.95 -19.57 -16.41
N VAL A 14 -14.16 -19.64 -15.84
CA VAL A 14 -14.86 -18.46 -15.29
C VAL A 14 -14.12 -17.87 -14.09
N VAL A 15 -13.65 -18.70 -13.16
CA VAL A 15 -12.87 -18.23 -11.99
C VAL A 15 -11.55 -17.60 -12.43
N LEU A 16 -10.84 -18.24 -13.36
CA LEU A 16 -9.58 -17.72 -13.89
C LEU A 16 -9.79 -16.40 -14.65
N GLY A 17 -10.85 -16.31 -15.46
CA GLY A 17 -11.24 -15.10 -16.16
C GLY A 17 -11.57 -13.96 -15.21
N ALA A 18 -12.38 -14.22 -14.17
CA ALA A 18 -12.70 -13.24 -13.14
C ALA A 18 -11.45 -12.77 -12.39
N PHE A 19 -10.53 -13.68 -12.06
CA PHE A 19 -9.26 -13.35 -11.41
C PHE A 19 -8.40 -12.41 -12.27
N LEU A 20 -8.25 -12.73 -13.57
CA LEU A 20 -7.49 -11.92 -14.52
C LEU A 20 -8.13 -10.55 -14.76
N LEU A 21 -9.46 -10.48 -14.89
CA LEU A 21 -10.18 -9.21 -15.00
C LEU A 21 -10.03 -8.37 -13.74
N THR A 22 -10.05 -8.98 -12.56
CA THR A 22 -9.85 -8.28 -11.28
C THR A 22 -8.42 -7.72 -11.18
N GLN A 23 -7.42 -8.48 -11.64
CA GLN A 23 -6.02 -8.03 -11.75
C GLN A 23 -5.87 -6.85 -12.73
N MET A 24 -6.48 -6.94 -13.91
CA MET A 24 -6.44 -5.87 -14.92
C MET A 24 -7.15 -4.60 -14.44
N TYR A 25 -8.35 -4.71 -13.87
CA TYR A 25 -9.08 -3.57 -13.32
C TYR A 25 -8.32 -2.89 -12.18
N ARG A 26 -7.63 -3.66 -11.34
CA ARG A 26 -6.74 -3.11 -10.31
C ARG A 26 -5.56 -2.33 -10.89
N SER A 27 -4.99 -2.79 -12.00
CA SER A 27 -3.82 -2.18 -12.66
C SER A 27 -4.16 -0.90 -13.45
N SER A 28 -5.33 -0.88 -14.11
CA SER A 28 -5.76 0.23 -14.98
C SER A 28 -6.70 1.23 -14.29
N GLY A 29 -7.19 0.95 -13.08
CA GLY A 29 -8.06 1.86 -12.33
C GLY A 29 -7.33 2.95 -11.54
N LYS A 30 -8.12 3.82 -10.89
CA LYS A 30 -7.63 4.85 -9.94
C LYS A 30 -6.68 4.28 -8.86
N LEU A 31 -6.83 2.99 -8.52
CA LEU A 31 -5.95 2.28 -7.59
C LEU A 31 -4.57 1.98 -8.14
N GLY A 32 -4.46 1.58 -9.40
CA GLY A 32 -3.16 1.39 -10.07
C GLY A 32 -2.40 2.70 -10.19
N ALA A 33 -3.10 3.80 -10.50
CA ALA A 33 -2.52 5.15 -10.50
C ALA A 33 -2.05 5.57 -9.10
N ALA A 34 -2.88 5.39 -8.07
CA ALA A 34 -2.51 5.69 -6.68
C ALA A 34 -1.31 4.85 -6.21
N ARG A 35 -1.26 3.57 -6.59
CA ARG A 35 -0.14 2.68 -6.27
C ARG A 35 1.15 3.15 -6.94
N ARG A 36 1.12 3.39 -8.25
CA ARG A 36 2.30 3.88 -9.00
C ARG A 36 2.80 5.19 -8.43
N GLU A 37 1.91 6.13 -8.12
CA GLU A 37 2.29 7.44 -7.63
C GLU A 37 2.84 7.37 -6.20
N LEU A 38 2.25 6.56 -5.31
CA LEU A 38 2.84 6.34 -3.98
C LEU A 38 4.20 5.65 -4.05
N THR A 39 4.40 4.71 -4.96
CA THR A 39 5.73 4.12 -5.21
C THR A 39 6.72 5.20 -5.65
N ARG A 40 6.36 6.02 -6.65
CA ARG A 40 7.20 7.11 -7.16
C ARG A 40 7.57 8.10 -6.06
N LEU A 41 6.60 8.54 -5.27
CA LEU A 41 6.82 9.47 -4.16
C LEU A 41 7.69 8.85 -3.06
N THR A 42 7.49 7.56 -2.77
CA THR A 42 8.32 6.81 -1.81
C THR A 42 9.77 6.73 -2.26
N GLU A 43 10.01 6.42 -3.53
CA GLU A 43 11.35 6.37 -4.12
C GLU A 43 11.99 7.76 -4.16
N LYS A 44 11.24 8.79 -4.59
CA LYS A 44 11.68 10.19 -4.60
C LYS A 44 12.10 10.64 -3.20
N GLN A 45 11.32 10.30 -2.17
CA GLN A 45 11.67 10.61 -0.78
C GLN A 45 12.88 9.82 -0.29
N LYS A 46 12.99 8.52 -0.61
CA LYS A 46 14.17 7.71 -0.25
C LYS A 46 15.45 8.22 -0.91
N ALA A 47 15.34 8.78 -2.12
CA ALA A 47 16.44 9.43 -2.83
C ALA A 47 16.77 10.84 -2.29
N GLY A 48 16.04 11.34 -1.28
CA GLY A 48 16.22 12.69 -0.74
C GLY A 48 15.75 13.81 -1.67
N GLN A 49 15.01 13.48 -2.72
CA GLN A 49 14.53 14.41 -3.75
C GLN A 49 13.09 14.90 -3.50
N GLY A 50 12.50 14.59 -2.34
CA GLY A 50 11.15 15.03 -1.97
C GLY A 50 11.04 16.55 -1.93
N THR A 51 9.84 17.07 -2.23
CA THR A 51 9.57 18.52 -2.21
C THR A 51 8.37 18.85 -1.32
N PRO A 52 8.31 20.03 -0.67
CA PRO A 52 7.17 20.44 0.16
C PRO A 52 5.80 20.40 -0.57
N GLU A 53 5.83 20.52 -1.90
CA GLU A 53 4.65 20.47 -2.76
C GLU A 53 4.09 19.05 -2.94
N ASP A 54 4.90 18.01 -2.69
CA ASP A 54 4.49 16.61 -2.82
C ASP A 54 3.38 16.21 -1.82
N ARG A 55 3.15 17.02 -0.78
CA ARG A 55 2.18 16.77 0.28
C ARG A 55 0.78 16.48 -0.27
N ALA A 56 0.32 17.28 -1.23
CA ALA A 56 -1.01 17.11 -1.82
C ALA A 56 -1.12 15.75 -2.55
N ALA A 57 -0.06 15.34 -3.25
CA ALA A 57 -0.02 14.07 -3.95
C ALA A 57 0.00 12.88 -2.97
N TRP A 58 0.81 12.97 -1.92
CA TRP A 58 0.83 11.98 -0.85
C TRP A 58 -0.56 11.77 -0.22
N GLU A 59 -1.22 12.84 0.23
CA GLU A 59 -2.53 12.75 0.87
C GLU A 59 -3.62 12.24 -0.08
N LEU A 60 -3.62 12.71 -1.33
CA LEU A 60 -4.58 12.28 -2.35
C LEU A 60 -4.50 10.76 -2.58
N HIS A 61 -3.30 10.24 -2.85
CA HIS A 61 -3.12 8.84 -3.19
C HIS A 61 -3.20 7.91 -1.97
N ARG A 62 -2.77 8.37 -0.78
CA ARG A 62 -2.99 7.64 0.47
C ARG A 62 -4.47 7.52 0.79
N THR A 63 -5.24 8.60 0.68
CA THR A 63 -6.69 8.59 0.94
C THR A 63 -7.43 7.72 -0.06
N ALA A 64 -7.04 7.75 -1.33
CA ALA A 64 -7.61 6.87 -2.36
C ALA A 64 -7.41 5.38 -2.03
N LEU A 65 -6.23 5.00 -1.53
CA LEU A 65 -5.95 3.62 -1.11
C LEU A 65 -6.53 3.27 0.28
N ARG A 66 -6.75 4.25 1.16
CA ARG A 66 -7.32 4.04 2.51
C ARG A 66 -8.74 3.43 2.45
N ASN A 67 -9.50 3.72 1.40
CA ASN A 67 -10.81 3.10 1.14
C ASN A 67 -10.70 1.61 0.77
N HIS A 68 -9.49 1.09 0.54
CA HIS A 68 -9.20 -0.29 0.17
C HIS A 68 -8.11 -0.86 1.08
N PRO A 69 -8.43 -1.26 2.33
CA PRO A 69 -7.45 -1.58 3.36
C PRO A 69 -6.51 -2.75 3.01
N SER A 70 -6.99 -3.76 2.27
CA SER A 70 -6.13 -4.84 1.75
C SER A 70 -5.09 -4.30 0.76
N GLU A 71 -5.54 -3.42 -0.15
CA GLU A 71 -4.77 -2.51 -1.01
C GLU A 71 -3.61 -1.83 -0.31
N TYR A 72 -4.04 -1.04 0.64
CA TYR A 72 -3.20 -0.17 1.43
C TYR A 72 -2.12 -0.96 2.18
N ASN A 73 -2.52 -2.05 2.85
CA ASN A 73 -1.62 -2.85 3.65
C ASN A 73 -0.59 -3.58 2.77
N LYS A 74 -1.04 -4.18 1.68
CA LYS A 74 -0.16 -4.89 0.75
C LYS A 74 0.91 -3.95 0.17
N LEU A 75 0.50 -2.78 -0.31
CA LEU A 75 1.44 -1.80 -0.84
C LEU A 75 2.40 -1.30 0.25
N ASN A 76 1.90 -1.02 1.46
CA ASN A 76 2.77 -0.57 2.54
C ASN A 76 3.79 -1.63 2.97
N MET A 77 3.43 -2.92 2.96
CA MET A 77 4.38 -4.00 3.22
C MET A 77 5.48 -4.08 2.15
N GLU A 78 5.14 -3.78 0.90
CA GLU A 78 6.07 -3.87 -0.24
C GLU A 78 7.08 -2.71 -0.26
N ILE A 79 6.61 -1.47 -0.12
CA ILE A 79 7.46 -0.28 -0.33
C ILE A 79 7.66 0.58 0.93
N GLN A 80 6.93 0.29 2.02
CA GLN A 80 6.95 1.04 3.28
C GLN A 80 6.61 2.53 3.10
N PHE A 81 5.61 2.83 2.28
CA PHE A 81 5.25 4.21 1.93
C PHE A 81 4.76 5.04 3.13
N GLU A 82 4.18 4.43 4.17
CA GLU A 82 3.78 5.17 5.38
C GLU A 82 4.99 5.71 6.14
N GLU A 83 6.08 4.94 6.23
CA GLU A 83 7.30 5.38 6.88
C GLU A 83 8.05 6.43 6.02
N ALA A 84 8.00 6.29 4.69
CA ALA A 84 8.51 7.32 3.80
C ALA A 84 7.71 8.62 3.93
N PHE A 85 6.37 8.53 4.01
CA PHE A 85 5.52 9.69 4.21
C PHE A 85 5.71 10.35 5.58
N LEU A 86 5.92 9.56 6.64
CA LEU A 86 6.29 10.09 7.95
C LEU A 86 7.60 10.86 7.91
N ARG A 87 8.64 10.28 7.31
CA ARG A 87 9.93 10.98 7.13
C ARG A 87 9.79 12.24 6.30
N TYR A 88 8.95 12.21 5.27
CA TYR A 88 8.61 13.38 4.47
C TYR A 88 7.98 14.49 5.32
N LEU A 89 6.98 14.16 6.14
CA LEU A 89 6.32 15.12 7.02
C LEU A 89 7.29 15.66 8.09
N GLU A 90 8.12 14.80 8.69
CA GLU A 90 9.15 15.24 9.65
C GLU A 90 10.16 16.21 9.01
N GLN A 91 10.47 16.03 7.71
CA GLN A 91 11.42 16.87 6.99
C GLN A 91 10.84 18.22 6.55
N PHE A 92 9.60 18.24 6.04
CA PHE A 92 9.03 19.43 5.38
C PHE A 92 7.87 20.08 6.14
N HIS A 93 7.24 19.37 7.08
CA HIS A 93 6.08 19.84 7.84
C HIS A 93 6.14 19.40 9.32
N PRO A 94 7.21 19.73 10.07
CA PRO A 94 7.40 19.25 11.45
C PRO A 94 6.32 19.70 12.43
N ASP A 95 5.66 20.84 12.16
CA ASP A 95 4.60 21.41 13.01
C ASP A 95 3.20 20.85 12.71
N ASP A 96 3.07 19.86 11.82
CA ASP A 96 1.77 19.34 11.44
C ASP A 96 1.13 18.50 12.55
N SER A 97 0.00 18.96 13.09
CA SER A 97 -0.79 18.24 14.10
C SER A 97 -1.22 16.81 13.69
N GLY A 98 -1.19 16.48 12.40
CA GLY A 98 -1.42 15.12 11.89
C GLY A 98 -0.25 14.15 12.10
N LEU A 99 0.97 14.64 12.35
CA LEU A 99 2.15 13.81 12.61
C LEU A 99 1.96 12.93 13.83
N ALA A 100 1.36 13.44 14.90
CA ALA A 100 1.12 12.68 16.13
C ALA A 100 0.21 11.46 15.87
N ALA A 101 -0.87 11.63 15.11
CA ALA A 101 -1.79 10.55 14.75
C ALA A 101 -1.11 9.51 13.83
N LEU A 102 -0.31 9.96 12.87
CA LEU A 102 0.45 9.07 11.99
C LEU A 102 1.56 8.33 12.73
N ARG A 103 2.21 8.97 13.71
CA ARG A 103 3.25 8.38 14.57
C ARG A 103 2.67 7.30 15.49
N LEU A 104 1.47 7.51 16.04
CA LEU A 104 0.74 6.48 16.80
C LEU A 104 0.39 5.28 15.90
N THR A 105 -0.08 5.52 14.69
CA THR A 105 -0.47 4.46 13.75
C THR A 105 0.74 3.66 13.25
N ALA A 106 1.86 4.32 12.96
CA ALA A 106 3.10 3.68 12.55
C ALA A 106 3.86 3.03 13.71
N GLY A 107 3.77 3.59 14.93
CA GLY A 107 4.30 3.01 16.16
C GLY A 107 3.63 1.68 16.47
N TYR A 108 2.29 1.63 16.44
CA TYR A 108 1.52 0.40 16.63
C TYR A 108 1.87 -0.68 15.59
N ARG A 109 2.16 -0.26 14.35
CA ARG A 109 2.65 -1.15 13.29
C ARG A 109 4.08 -1.60 13.47
N LYS A 110 4.99 -0.73 13.94
CA LYS A 110 6.36 -1.14 14.29
C LYS A 110 6.30 -2.22 15.37
N ASP A 111 5.52 -2.06 16.44
CA ASP A 111 5.33 -3.13 17.43
C ASP A 111 4.74 -4.42 16.85
N THR A 112 3.81 -4.32 15.89
CA THR A 112 3.22 -5.50 15.24
C THR A 112 4.17 -6.19 14.23
N LEU A 113 5.03 -5.43 13.54
CA LEU A 113 6.04 -5.94 12.62
C LEU A 113 7.26 -6.51 13.38
N TRP A 114 7.57 -5.96 14.55
CA TRP A 114 8.64 -6.43 15.46
C TRP A 114 8.18 -7.54 16.42
N GLY A 115 6.87 -7.81 16.52
CA GLY A 115 6.29 -8.92 17.29
C GLY A 115 6.63 -10.33 16.77
N PHE A 116 7.27 -10.45 15.59
CA PHE A 116 7.94 -11.68 15.18
C PHE A 116 9.43 -11.64 15.55
N LYS A 117 9.73 -12.15 16.75
CA LYS A 117 11.07 -12.44 17.31
C LYS A 117 11.90 -11.25 17.79
N VAL A 118 11.65 -10.85 19.03
CA VAL A 118 12.76 -10.62 19.98
C VAL A 118 12.66 -11.67 21.07
N ASN A 119 13.00 -12.92 20.72
CA ASN A 119 13.39 -13.91 21.73
C ASN A 119 14.92 -13.82 21.82
N ARG A 120 15.40 -12.75 22.44
CA ARG A 120 16.77 -12.68 22.93
C ARG A 120 16.73 -13.40 24.27
N LYS A 121 17.02 -14.70 24.25
CA LYS A 121 17.42 -15.40 25.47
C LYS A 121 18.81 -14.90 25.82
N ASP A 122 18.91 -14.25 26.97
CA ASP A 122 20.13 -14.25 27.78
C ASP A 122 20.62 -15.68 28.04
#